data_AF-A0A2H0DWD2-F1
#
_entry.id   AF-A0A2H0DWD2-F1
#
_cell.length_a   1.000
_cell.length_b   1.000
_cell.length_c   1.000
_cell.angle_alpha   90.00
_cell.angle_beta   90.00
_cell.angle_gamma   90.00
#
_symmetry.space_group_name_H-M   'P 1'
#
loop_
_entity.id
_entity.type
_entity.pdbx_description
1 polymer ?
#
loop_
_entity_poly.entity_id
_entity_poly.type
_entity_poly.pdbx_seq_one_letter_code
_entity_poly.pdbx_strand_id
1 'polypeptide(L)'
;MLSIAFGQSKYYVDNLSENVKRGNRQKLRKGVLPNKAPYGYFNEPKLRTIEVDPLKSRIVKKAFELFAEGESSIADISRFFQKFGITRYSGKMLHLDTVKRILSNKFYIGIINFGGETYEGTHKLFIPPELFGKVQKIIEAREHPKNNKHNFTFLGLAKCAECDCAITAEVKHKCYPSTRGNVDYIYYRCTKKKTDCSQNYLREELLEQQLRAIVAKSSLPDSWTKLWLERLDKDGTEEKSNSENQVTKFSSEVQEIEKNLIDYLKAILIKLLTRKFTNRKRTNW
;
A
#
# COMPACT_ATOMS: atom_id res chain seq x y z
N MET A 1 24.51 -35.76 -5.35
CA MET A 1 24.87 -34.69 -6.30
C MET A 1 23.70 -33.74 -6.61
N LEU A 2 22.49 -34.25 -6.84
CA LEU A 2 21.30 -33.42 -7.15
C LEU A 2 20.95 -32.39 -6.07
N SER A 3 21.05 -32.76 -4.79
CA SER A 3 20.79 -31.86 -3.65
C SER A 3 21.73 -30.66 -3.59
N ILE A 4 23.01 -30.86 -3.91
CA ILE A 4 24.02 -29.79 -3.95
C ILE A 4 23.72 -28.83 -5.10
N ALA A 5 23.36 -29.36 -6.28
CA ALA A 5 22.98 -28.55 -7.44
C ALA A 5 21.73 -27.70 -7.17
N PHE A 6 20.72 -28.26 -6.48
CA PHE A 6 19.54 -27.49 -6.06
C PHE A 6 19.87 -26.44 -5.00
N GLY A 7 20.75 -26.75 -4.04
CA GLY A 7 21.23 -25.79 -3.05
C GLY A 7 21.95 -24.60 -3.71
N GLN A 8 22.84 -24.86 -4.67
CA GLN A 8 23.54 -23.82 -5.43
C GLN A 8 22.59 -22.98 -6.29
N SER A 9 21.64 -23.62 -6.96
CA SER A 9 20.64 -22.93 -7.78
C SER A 9 19.76 -22.01 -6.94
N LYS A 10 19.31 -22.49 -5.77
CA LYS A 10 18.51 -21.70 -4.84
C LYS A 10 19.30 -20.52 -4.27
N TYR A 11 20.53 -20.77 -3.83
CA TYR A 11 21.44 -19.73 -3.35
C TYR A 11 21.68 -18.64 -4.39
N TYR A 12 21.90 -19.01 -5.66
CA TYR A 12 22.08 -18.06 -6.75
C TYR A 12 20.84 -17.17 -6.95
N VAL A 13 19.65 -17.77 -6.98
CA VAL A 13 18.39 -17.02 -7.13
C VAL A 13 18.15 -16.07 -5.95
N ASP A 14 18.42 -16.52 -4.72
CA ASP A 14 18.23 -15.71 -3.52
C ASP A 14 19.23 -14.55 -3.46
N ASN A 15 20.51 -14.80 -3.76
CA ASN A 15 21.54 -13.77 -3.85
C ASN A 15 21.23 -12.74 -4.96
N LEU A 16 20.74 -13.19 -6.12
CA LEU A 16 20.28 -12.28 -7.18
C LEU A 16 19.13 -11.39 -6.70
N SER A 17 18.16 -11.97 -6.00
CA SER A 17 17.03 -11.23 -5.41
C SER A 17 17.51 -10.19 -4.40
N GLU A 18 18.43 -10.55 -3.51
CA GLU A 18 19.02 -9.63 -2.54
C GLU A 18 19.80 -8.49 -3.20
N ASN A 19 20.59 -8.79 -4.23
CA ASN A 19 21.35 -7.79 -4.97
C ASN A 19 20.43 -6.79 -5.67
N VAL A 20 19.34 -7.24 -6.29
CA VAL A 20 18.32 -6.36 -6.89
C VAL A 20 17.66 -5.50 -5.82
N LYS A 21 17.24 -6.08 -4.68
CA LYS A 21 16.66 -5.32 -3.56
C LYS A 21 17.63 -4.29 -3.00
N ARG A 22 18.91 -4.64 -2.85
CA ARG A 22 19.98 -3.73 -2.41
C ARG A 22 20.17 -2.58 -3.40
N GLY A 23 20.22 -2.86 -4.69
CA GLY A 23 20.33 -1.85 -5.75
C GLY A 23 19.14 -0.89 -5.76
N ASN A 24 17.92 -1.42 -5.63
CA ASN A 24 16.70 -0.60 -5.54
C ASN A 24 16.70 0.28 -4.30
N ARG A 25 17.06 -0.27 -3.12
CA ARG A 25 17.21 0.52 -1.89
C ARG A 25 18.23 1.65 -2.05
N GLN A 26 19.36 1.38 -2.71
CA GLN A 26 20.37 2.41 -2.96
C GLN A 26 19.87 3.53 -3.88
N LYS A 27 19.09 3.19 -4.92
CA LYS A 27 18.45 4.20 -5.79
C LYS A 27 17.45 5.05 -5.04
N LEU A 28 16.61 4.43 -4.21
CA LEU A 28 15.61 5.13 -3.39
C LEU A 28 16.27 6.06 -2.37
N ARG A 29 17.37 5.64 -1.73
CA ARG A 29 18.18 6.51 -0.84
C ARG A 29 18.76 7.74 -1.56
N LYS A 30 18.98 7.64 -2.88
CA LYS A 30 19.40 8.77 -3.72
C LYS A 30 18.23 9.58 -4.28
N GLY A 31 16.99 9.23 -3.94
CA GLY A 31 15.77 9.86 -4.45
C GLY A 31 15.48 9.55 -5.93
N VAL A 32 16.05 8.46 -6.48
CA VAL A 32 15.82 8.04 -7.87
C VAL A 32 14.84 6.88 -7.90
N LEU A 33 13.77 7.00 -8.69
CA LEU A 33 12.79 5.93 -8.88
C LEU A 33 13.44 4.72 -9.59
N PRO A 34 13.38 3.51 -9.02
CA PRO A 34 13.96 2.32 -9.68
C PRO A 34 13.23 1.87 -10.95
N ASN A 35 11.93 2.15 -11.02
CA ASN A 35 11.02 1.74 -12.09
C ASN A 35 11.02 2.73 -13.27
N LYS A 36 10.23 2.42 -14.30
CA LYS A 36 10.00 3.33 -15.43
C LYS A 36 9.41 4.67 -14.95
N ALA A 37 9.92 5.77 -15.50
CA ALA A 37 9.43 7.11 -15.20
C ALA A 37 7.92 7.26 -15.53
N PRO A 38 7.17 8.03 -14.73
CA PRO A 38 5.79 8.40 -15.04
C PRO A 38 5.67 9.24 -16.31
N TYR A 39 4.42 9.42 -16.79
CA TYR A 39 4.14 10.22 -17.97
C TYR A 39 4.59 11.68 -17.79
N GLY A 40 5.05 12.33 -18.87
CA GLY A 40 5.66 13.67 -18.78
C GLY A 40 7.14 13.66 -18.36
N TYR A 41 7.68 12.50 -17.98
CA TYR A 41 9.09 12.26 -17.75
C TYR A 41 9.62 11.19 -18.71
N PHE A 42 10.94 11.15 -18.87
CA PHE A 42 11.64 10.07 -19.55
C PHE A 42 12.89 9.66 -18.77
N ASN A 43 13.30 8.40 -18.96
CA ASN A 43 14.55 7.90 -18.39
C ASN A 43 15.67 8.23 -19.37
N GLU A 44 16.61 9.10 -18.98
CA GLU A 44 17.79 9.41 -19.78
C GLU A 44 18.82 8.28 -19.65
N PRO A 45 19.08 7.48 -20.71
CA PRO A 45 19.93 6.30 -20.59
C PRO A 45 21.37 6.62 -20.19
N LYS A 46 21.89 7.79 -20.58
CA LYS A 46 23.28 8.19 -20.32
C LYS A 46 23.51 8.55 -18.85
N LEU A 47 22.63 9.39 -18.30
CA LEU A 47 22.73 9.87 -16.93
C LEU A 47 22.13 8.88 -15.92
N ARG A 48 21.31 7.92 -16.39
CA ARG A 48 20.55 6.98 -15.57
C ARG A 48 19.65 7.70 -14.55
N THR A 49 19.22 8.90 -14.90
CA THR A 49 18.32 9.78 -14.13
C THR A 49 16.99 9.94 -14.86
N ILE A 50 16.02 10.53 -14.15
CA ILE A 50 14.70 10.84 -14.68
C ILE A 50 14.64 12.33 -14.98
N GLU A 51 14.41 12.66 -16.24
CA GLU A 51 14.30 14.04 -16.71
C GLU A 51 12.91 14.34 -17.24
N VAL A 52 12.58 15.63 -17.28
CA VAL A 52 11.27 16.13 -17.73
C VAL A 52 11.25 16.14 -19.26
N ASP A 53 10.26 15.47 -19.87
CA ASP A 53 10.04 15.52 -21.31
C ASP A 53 9.48 16.90 -21.69
N PRO A 54 10.16 17.70 -22.54
CA PRO A 54 9.74 19.07 -22.84
C PRO A 54 8.34 19.19 -23.46
N LEU A 55 7.90 18.18 -24.21
CA LEU A 55 6.60 18.19 -24.88
C LEU A 55 5.53 17.54 -24.01
N LYS A 56 5.80 16.33 -23.52
CA LYS A 56 4.79 15.57 -22.74
C LYS A 56 4.50 16.20 -21.40
N SER A 57 5.48 16.84 -20.75
CA SER A 57 5.25 17.53 -19.47
C SER A 57 4.22 18.66 -19.60
N ARG A 58 4.26 19.43 -20.69
CA ARG A 58 3.29 20.50 -20.96
C ARG A 58 1.88 19.96 -21.15
N ILE A 59 1.75 18.83 -21.86
CA ILE A 59 0.46 18.16 -22.07
C ILE A 59 -0.08 17.65 -20.74
N VAL A 60 0.75 16.99 -19.92
CA VAL A 60 0.35 16.53 -18.59
C VAL A 60 -0.05 17.70 -17.70
N LYS A 61 0.74 18.78 -17.66
CA LYS A 61 0.41 19.98 -16.89
C LYS A 61 -0.96 20.57 -17.29
N LYS A 62 -1.22 20.71 -18.59
CA LYS A 62 -2.53 21.16 -19.09
C LYS A 62 -3.67 20.23 -18.71
N ALA A 63 -3.46 18.92 -18.76
CA ALA A 63 -4.48 17.95 -18.32
C ALA A 63 -4.84 18.11 -16.84
N PHE A 64 -3.84 18.41 -16.01
CA PHE A 64 -4.02 18.71 -14.60
C PHE A 64 -4.75 20.05 -14.36
N GLU A 65 -4.46 21.09 -15.16
CA GLU A 65 -5.17 22.38 -15.14
C GLU A 65 -6.65 22.21 -15.54
N LEU A 66 -6.92 21.55 -16.68
CA LEU A 66 -8.27 21.25 -17.18
C LEU A 66 -9.11 20.44 -16.18
N PHE A 67 -8.47 19.55 -15.42
CA PHE A 67 -9.16 18.81 -14.37
C PHE A 67 -9.41 19.65 -13.12
N ALA A 68 -8.50 20.55 -12.79
CA ALA A 68 -8.63 21.46 -11.66
C ALA A 68 -9.76 22.49 -11.86
N GLU A 69 -10.10 22.82 -13.11
CA GLU A 69 -11.28 23.63 -13.47
C GLU A 69 -12.61 22.95 -13.13
N GLY A 70 -12.64 21.61 -13.05
CA GLY A 70 -13.80 20.85 -12.59
C GLY A 70 -14.83 20.49 -13.66
N GLU A 71 -14.71 20.99 -14.89
CA GLU A 71 -15.62 20.67 -16.00
C GLU A 71 -15.26 19.35 -16.73
N SER A 72 -13.99 18.94 -16.64
CA SER A 72 -13.50 17.74 -17.35
C SER A 72 -13.71 16.46 -16.54
N SER A 73 -14.22 15.41 -17.19
CA SER A 73 -14.23 14.03 -16.67
C SER A 73 -12.89 13.32 -16.91
N ILE A 74 -12.64 12.22 -16.19
CA ILE A 74 -11.49 11.34 -16.42
C ILE A 74 -11.48 10.80 -17.87
N ALA A 75 -12.67 10.57 -18.45
CA ALA A 75 -12.83 10.17 -19.84
C ALA A 75 -12.39 11.28 -20.82
N ASP A 76 -12.70 12.54 -20.52
CA ASP A 76 -12.30 13.69 -21.34
C ASP A 76 -10.80 13.88 -21.35
N ILE A 77 -10.15 13.75 -20.19
CA ILE A 77 -8.70 13.80 -20.10
C ILE A 77 -8.06 12.67 -20.90
N SER A 78 -8.65 11.48 -20.88
CA SER A 78 -8.11 10.37 -21.67
C SER A 78 -8.23 10.62 -23.17
N ARG A 79 -9.31 11.27 -23.63
CA ARG A 79 -9.45 11.75 -25.02
C ARG A 79 -8.45 12.84 -25.35
N PHE A 80 -8.24 13.78 -24.43
CA PHE A 80 -7.23 14.84 -24.53
C PHE A 80 -5.83 14.24 -24.68
N PHE A 81 -5.45 13.28 -23.83
CA PHE A 81 -4.16 12.61 -23.93
C PHE A 81 -3.98 11.91 -25.27
N GLN A 82 -5.01 11.23 -25.79
CA GLN A 82 -4.94 10.61 -27.11
C GLN A 82 -4.74 11.65 -28.22
N LYS A 83 -5.47 12.76 -28.18
CA LYS A 83 -5.37 13.85 -29.17
C LYS A 83 -3.95 14.44 -29.24
N PHE A 84 -3.26 14.52 -28.11
CA PHE A 84 -1.90 15.06 -28.00
C PHE A 84 -0.80 13.98 -28.01
N GLY A 85 -1.12 12.74 -28.39
CA GLY A 85 -0.12 11.68 -28.62
C GLY A 85 0.36 10.94 -27.37
N ILE A 86 -0.31 11.09 -26.23
CA ILE A 86 -0.10 10.26 -25.04
C ILE A 86 -1.03 9.05 -25.11
N THR A 87 -0.52 7.97 -25.69
CA THR A 87 -1.27 6.72 -25.93
C THR A 87 -0.60 5.52 -25.28
N ARG A 88 -1.29 4.37 -25.30
CA ARG A 88 -0.65 3.08 -25.04
C ARG A 88 0.35 2.76 -26.15
N TYR A 89 1.18 1.74 -25.93
CA TYR A 89 2.10 1.21 -26.94
C TYR A 89 1.38 0.81 -28.24
N SER A 90 0.13 0.34 -28.15
CA SER A 90 -0.72 0.00 -29.30
C SER A 90 -1.38 1.19 -30.01
N GLY A 91 -1.05 2.43 -29.64
CA GLY A 91 -1.68 3.65 -30.19
C GLY A 91 -3.10 3.93 -29.67
N LYS A 92 -3.65 3.04 -28.83
CA LYS A 92 -5.01 3.20 -28.26
C LYS A 92 -5.04 4.19 -27.08
N MET A 93 -6.21 4.77 -26.85
CA MET A 93 -6.54 5.65 -25.71
C MET A 93 -6.18 5.01 -24.35
N LEU A 94 -5.72 5.80 -23.38
CA LEU A 94 -5.40 5.30 -22.04
C LEU A 94 -6.65 4.77 -21.32
N HIS A 95 -6.49 3.73 -20.49
CA HIS A 95 -7.58 3.26 -19.64
C HIS A 95 -7.93 4.32 -18.60
N LEU A 96 -9.21 4.41 -18.21
CA LEU A 96 -9.68 5.38 -17.21
C LEU A 96 -8.89 5.27 -15.90
N ASP A 97 -8.64 4.05 -15.43
CA ASP A 97 -7.81 3.82 -14.23
C ASP A 97 -6.36 4.27 -14.41
N THR A 98 -5.83 4.20 -15.63
CA THR A 98 -4.46 4.69 -15.88
C THR A 98 -4.41 6.20 -15.79
N VAL A 99 -5.42 6.90 -16.31
CA VAL A 99 -5.54 8.35 -16.18
C VAL A 99 -5.75 8.77 -14.73
N LYS A 100 -6.64 8.09 -14.00
CA LYS A 100 -6.80 8.30 -12.55
C LYS A 100 -5.48 8.11 -11.81
N ARG A 101 -4.74 7.04 -12.09
CA ARG A 101 -3.41 6.79 -11.52
C ARG A 101 -2.39 7.88 -11.88
N ILE A 102 -2.46 8.46 -13.08
CA ILE A 102 -1.62 9.61 -13.45
C ILE A 102 -1.97 10.81 -12.58
N LEU A 103 -3.25 11.17 -12.47
CA LEU A 103 -3.68 12.34 -11.70
C LEU A 103 -3.40 12.20 -10.20
N SER A 104 -3.45 10.98 -9.65
CA SER A 104 -3.18 10.71 -8.23
C SER A 104 -1.72 10.36 -7.90
N ASN A 105 -0.81 10.37 -8.88
CA ASN A 105 0.57 9.98 -8.63
C ASN A 105 1.34 11.08 -7.89
N LYS A 106 1.73 10.81 -6.64
CA LYS A 106 2.53 11.72 -5.81
C LYS A 106 3.95 11.98 -6.37
N PHE A 107 4.39 11.23 -7.37
CA PHE A 107 5.66 11.50 -8.06
C PHE A 107 5.71 12.91 -8.65
N TYR A 108 4.58 13.46 -9.12
CA TYR A 108 4.55 14.81 -9.70
C TYR A 108 4.83 15.93 -8.69
N ILE A 109 4.70 15.66 -7.39
CA ILE A 109 5.03 16.57 -6.28
C ILE A 109 6.35 16.20 -5.58
N GLY A 110 7.13 15.27 -6.15
CA GLY A 110 8.44 14.91 -5.62
C GLY A 110 8.45 13.76 -4.63
N ILE A 111 7.34 13.03 -4.45
CA ILE A 111 7.27 11.91 -3.50
C ILE A 111 7.25 10.58 -4.26
N ILE A 112 8.16 9.68 -3.92
CA ILE A 112 8.27 8.34 -4.51
C ILE A 112 7.65 7.32 -3.55
N ASN A 113 6.64 6.58 -4.01
CA ASN A 113 6.09 5.44 -3.28
C ASN A 113 6.68 4.14 -3.83
N PHE A 114 7.37 3.37 -2.98
CA PHE A 114 7.94 2.09 -3.37
C PHE A 114 7.88 1.09 -2.21
N GLY A 115 7.33 -0.10 -2.45
CA GLY A 115 7.28 -1.17 -1.44
C GLY A 115 6.44 -0.87 -0.19
N GLY A 116 5.52 0.09 -0.25
CA GLY A 116 4.72 0.54 0.90
C GLY A 116 5.33 1.72 1.66
N GLU A 117 6.56 2.10 1.35
CA GLU A 117 7.27 3.23 1.96
C GLU A 117 7.29 4.45 1.03
N THR A 118 7.45 5.64 1.63
CA THR A 118 7.54 6.93 0.95
C THR A 118 8.96 7.49 1.03
N TYR A 119 9.48 7.97 -0.10
CA TYR A 119 10.83 8.54 -0.23
C TYR A 119 10.76 9.91 -0.91
N GLU A 120 11.69 10.81 -0.60
CA GLU A 120 11.85 12.09 -1.29
C GLU A 120 12.58 11.90 -2.62
N GLY A 121 12.00 12.43 -3.71
CA GLY A 121 12.53 12.35 -5.06
C GLY A 121 13.42 13.54 -5.41
N THR A 122 14.50 13.29 -6.15
CA THR A 122 15.46 14.33 -6.60
C THR A 122 15.18 14.87 -8.00
N HIS A 123 14.09 14.44 -8.64
CA HIS A 123 13.73 14.86 -10.00
C HIS A 123 13.13 16.26 -10.06
N LYS A 124 13.21 16.89 -11.24
CA LYS A 124 12.65 18.24 -11.47
C LYS A 124 11.12 18.18 -11.47
N LEU A 125 10.49 19.08 -10.74
CA LEU A 125 9.03 19.18 -10.67
C LEU A 125 8.50 20.19 -11.68
N PHE A 126 7.40 19.85 -12.36
CA PHE A 126 6.70 20.77 -13.27
C PHE A 126 5.24 21.03 -12.88
N ILE A 127 4.73 20.29 -11.88
CA ILE A 127 3.38 20.44 -11.33
C ILE A 127 3.50 21.09 -9.95
N PRO A 128 2.89 22.26 -9.71
CA PRO A 128 2.84 22.86 -8.39
C PRO A 128 2.08 21.98 -7.38
N PRO A 129 2.54 21.87 -6.11
CA PRO A 129 1.83 21.11 -5.09
C PRO A 129 0.38 21.55 -4.87
N GLU A 130 0.11 22.85 -4.98
CA GLU A 130 -1.24 23.43 -4.84
C GLU A 130 -2.20 22.91 -5.90
N LEU A 131 -1.73 22.84 -7.15
CA LEU A 131 -2.53 22.36 -8.27
C LEU A 131 -2.83 20.86 -8.09
N PHE A 132 -1.84 20.07 -7.66
CA PHE A 132 -2.04 18.66 -7.36
C PHE A 132 -3.05 18.45 -6.22
N GLY A 133 -2.97 19.27 -5.17
CA GLY A 133 -3.91 19.24 -4.05
C GLY A 133 -5.36 19.54 -4.47
N LYS A 134 -5.58 20.53 -5.36
CA LYS A 134 -6.90 20.81 -5.93
C LYS A 134 -7.46 19.61 -6.69
N VAL A 135 -6.64 18.98 -7.53
CA VAL A 135 -7.02 17.77 -8.28
C VAL A 135 -7.40 16.62 -7.35
N GLN A 136 -6.63 16.35 -6.28
CA GLN A 136 -6.99 15.29 -5.33
C GLN A 136 -8.34 15.54 -4.67
N LYS A 137 -8.62 16.77 -4.23
CA LYS A 137 -9.92 17.13 -3.64
C LYS A 137 -11.09 16.86 -4.59
N ILE A 138 -10.92 17.15 -5.89
CA ILE A 138 -11.95 16.86 -6.90
C ILE A 138 -12.12 15.35 -7.10
N ILE A 139 -11.03 14.58 -7.11
CA ILE A 139 -11.10 13.11 -7.19
C ILE A 139 -11.86 12.55 -5.98
N GLU A 140 -11.49 12.97 -4.77
CA GLU A 140 -12.13 12.55 -3.52
C GLU A 140 -13.62 12.95 -3.48
N ALA A 141 -13.97 14.15 -3.93
CA ALA A 141 -15.36 14.60 -3.99
C ALA A 141 -16.20 13.80 -5.02
N ARG A 142 -15.59 13.39 -6.13
CA ARG A 142 -16.24 12.55 -7.16
C ARG A 142 -16.22 11.06 -6.82
N GLU A 143 -15.37 10.64 -5.89
CA GLU A 143 -15.37 9.27 -5.38
C GLU A 143 -16.60 9.08 -4.51
N HIS A 144 -17.62 8.43 -5.07
CA HIS A 144 -18.69 7.90 -4.25
C HIS A 144 -18.15 6.73 -3.42
N PRO A 145 -18.29 6.77 -2.08
CA PRO A 145 -17.99 5.61 -1.28
C PRO A 145 -18.84 4.46 -1.82
N LYS A 146 -18.18 3.35 -2.19
CA LYS A 146 -18.91 2.12 -2.44
C LYS A 146 -19.50 1.71 -1.10
N ASN A 147 -20.75 2.12 -0.86
CA ASN A 147 -21.55 1.53 0.19
C ASN A 147 -21.71 0.07 -0.19
N ASN A 148 -20.86 -0.78 0.35
CA ASN A 148 -21.12 -2.22 0.42
C ASN A 148 -22.33 -2.35 1.35
N LYS A 149 -23.53 -2.13 0.80
CA LYS A 149 -24.81 -2.08 1.55
C LYS A 149 -25.10 -3.40 2.29
N HIS A 150 -24.38 -4.46 1.95
CA HIS A 150 -24.57 -5.77 2.52
C HIS A 150 -23.25 -6.27 3.12
N ASN A 151 -23.07 -6.02 4.42
CA ASN A 151 -22.11 -6.75 5.23
C ASN A 151 -22.80 -8.02 5.71
N PHE A 152 -22.55 -9.14 5.04
CA PHE A 152 -23.02 -10.45 5.48
C PHE A 152 -22.02 -11.05 6.46
N THR A 153 -22.50 -11.49 7.61
CA THR A 153 -21.70 -11.96 8.75
C THR A 153 -20.79 -13.14 8.40
N PHE A 154 -21.27 -14.09 7.61
CA PHE A 154 -20.59 -15.36 7.35
C PHE A 154 -19.97 -15.47 5.95
N LEU A 155 -19.74 -14.35 5.27
CA LEU A 155 -19.17 -14.36 3.92
C LEU A 155 -17.70 -14.82 3.93
N GLY A 156 -17.34 -15.72 3.03
CA GLY A 156 -15.95 -16.19 2.87
C GLY A 156 -15.51 -17.29 3.85
N LEU A 157 -16.34 -17.67 4.81
CA LEU A 157 -16.03 -18.73 5.79
C LEU A 157 -16.24 -20.15 5.24
N ALA A 158 -17.11 -20.30 4.24
CA ALA A 158 -17.54 -21.61 3.76
C ALA A 158 -17.47 -21.74 2.24
N LYS A 159 -17.13 -22.95 1.80
CA LYS A 159 -17.24 -23.39 0.41
C LYS A 159 -18.25 -24.52 0.34
N CYS A 160 -18.93 -24.61 -0.79
CA CYS A 160 -19.85 -25.70 -1.04
C CYS A 160 -19.08 -26.99 -1.36
N ALA A 161 -19.48 -28.09 -0.73
CA ALA A 161 -18.84 -29.39 -0.90
C ALA A 161 -19.02 -30.01 -2.30
N GLU A 162 -20.12 -29.68 -3.00
CA GLU A 162 -20.37 -30.20 -4.36
C GLU A 162 -19.62 -29.41 -5.44
N CYS A 163 -19.75 -28.07 -5.42
CA CYS A 163 -19.31 -27.18 -6.50
C CYS A 163 -17.91 -26.56 -6.24
N ASP A 164 -17.35 -26.71 -5.03
CA ASP A 164 -16.15 -26.01 -4.52
C ASP A 164 -16.15 -24.49 -4.80
N CYS A 165 -17.34 -23.91 -4.92
CA CYS A 165 -17.51 -22.47 -5.04
C CYS A 165 -17.75 -21.88 -3.65
N ALA A 166 -17.31 -20.64 -3.47
CA ALA A 166 -17.57 -19.89 -2.25
C ALA A 166 -19.08 -19.71 -2.04
N ILE A 167 -19.51 -19.85 -0.78
CA ILE A 167 -20.87 -19.51 -0.37
C ILE A 167 -21.00 -17.99 -0.33
N THR A 168 -22.03 -17.49 -0.98
CA THR A 168 -22.41 -16.08 -1.05
C THR A 168 -23.74 -15.87 -0.36
N ALA A 169 -24.06 -14.63 0.01
CA ALA A 169 -25.32 -14.30 0.65
C ALA A 169 -26.14 -13.32 -0.20
N GLU A 170 -27.45 -13.40 -0.05
CA GLU A 170 -28.43 -12.53 -0.69
C GLU A 170 -29.54 -12.16 0.29
N VAL A 171 -30.04 -10.92 0.16
CA VAL A 171 -31.21 -10.45 0.91
C VAL A 171 -32.46 -10.65 0.04
N LYS A 172 -33.47 -11.32 0.58
CA LYS A 172 -34.80 -11.41 -0.02
C LYS A 172 -35.79 -10.59 0.79
N HIS A 173 -36.23 -9.50 0.19
CA HIS A 173 -37.30 -8.65 0.72
C HIS A 173 -38.66 -9.32 0.47
N LYS A 174 -39.48 -9.49 1.51
CA LYS A 174 -40.86 -9.95 1.41
C LYS A 174 -41.80 -8.98 2.09
N CYS A 175 -42.79 -8.49 1.36
CA CYS A 175 -43.87 -7.68 1.91
C CYS A 175 -45.04 -8.57 2.33
N TYR A 176 -45.48 -8.43 3.57
CA TYR A 176 -46.67 -9.06 4.14
C TYR A 176 -47.66 -7.96 4.55
N PRO A 177 -48.52 -7.48 3.63
CA PRO A 177 -49.37 -6.30 3.86
C PRO A 177 -50.34 -6.45 5.03
N SER A 178 -50.75 -7.68 5.36
CA SER A 178 -51.80 -7.95 6.36
C SER A 178 -51.28 -8.19 7.79
N THR A 179 -49.99 -8.44 7.98
CA THR A 179 -49.48 -9.02 9.25
C THR A 179 -48.19 -8.41 9.75
N ARG A 180 -47.14 -8.34 8.93
CA ARG A 180 -45.78 -8.02 9.38
C ARG A 180 -45.06 -6.92 8.59
N GLY A 181 -45.69 -6.34 7.58
CA GLY A 181 -45.07 -5.31 6.75
C GLY A 181 -43.92 -5.86 5.90
N ASN A 182 -42.89 -5.05 5.65
CA ASN A 182 -41.70 -5.44 4.88
C ASN A 182 -40.69 -6.16 5.78
N VAL A 183 -40.36 -7.41 5.45
CA VAL A 183 -39.42 -8.25 6.20
C VAL A 183 -38.30 -8.72 5.27
N ASP A 184 -37.07 -8.62 5.76
CA ASP A 184 -35.88 -9.01 5.04
C ASP A 184 -35.37 -10.36 5.54
N TYR A 185 -35.12 -11.28 4.61
CA TYR A 185 -34.55 -12.58 4.92
C TYR A 185 -33.18 -12.74 4.25
N ILE A 186 -32.17 -13.06 5.05
CA ILE A 186 -30.82 -13.32 4.55
C ILE A 186 -30.65 -14.82 4.28
N TYR A 187 -30.26 -15.14 3.04
CA TYR A 187 -30.00 -16.51 2.59
C TYR A 187 -28.56 -16.65 2.11
N TYR A 188 -27.92 -17.74 2.50
CA TYR A 188 -26.60 -18.17 2.03
C TYR A 188 -26.75 -19.27 0.97
N ARG A 189 -25.99 -19.18 -0.13
CA ARG A 189 -26.05 -20.09 -1.30
C ARG A 189 -24.71 -20.28 -2.01
N CYS A 190 -24.50 -21.45 -2.65
CA CYS A 190 -23.45 -21.62 -3.67
C CYS A 190 -23.78 -20.71 -4.88
N THR A 191 -22.76 -20.11 -5.48
CA THR A 191 -22.89 -19.31 -6.71
C THR A 191 -23.26 -20.14 -7.94
N LYS A 192 -23.17 -21.47 -7.85
CA LYS A 192 -23.46 -22.46 -8.90
C LYS A 192 -22.73 -22.16 -10.23
N LYS A 193 -21.56 -21.52 -10.15
CA LYS A 193 -20.85 -20.99 -11.33
C LYS A 193 -20.00 -22.03 -12.05
N LYS A 194 -19.44 -23.01 -11.34
CA LYS A 194 -18.53 -24.01 -11.92
C LYS A 194 -19.27 -25.22 -12.52
N THR A 195 -20.29 -25.72 -11.81
CA THR A 195 -21.00 -26.96 -12.14
C THR A 195 -22.47 -26.87 -11.68
N ASP A 196 -23.31 -27.77 -12.19
CA ASP A 196 -24.70 -27.93 -11.77
C ASP A 196 -24.75 -28.42 -10.31
N CYS A 197 -25.04 -27.48 -9.40
CA CYS A 197 -25.05 -27.72 -7.96
C CYS A 197 -26.49 -27.84 -7.45
N SER A 198 -26.80 -28.95 -6.77
CA SER A 198 -28.11 -29.26 -6.18
C SER A 198 -28.35 -28.58 -4.84
N GLN A 199 -27.34 -27.95 -4.25
CA GLN A 199 -27.45 -27.34 -2.93
C GLN A 199 -28.56 -26.27 -2.85
N ASN A 200 -29.26 -26.30 -1.72
CA ASN A 200 -30.35 -25.40 -1.36
C ASN A 200 -29.86 -24.12 -0.69
N TYR A 201 -30.77 -23.16 -0.57
CA TYR A 201 -30.54 -21.88 0.08
C TYR A 201 -30.74 -22.07 1.59
N LEU A 202 -29.77 -21.66 2.39
CA LEU A 202 -29.82 -21.78 3.84
C LEU A 202 -30.10 -20.42 4.47
N ARG A 203 -31.05 -20.35 5.41
CA ARG A 203 -31.30 -19.11 6.17
C ARG A 203 -30.16 -18.84 7.13
N GLU A 204 -29.88 -17.56 7.37
CA GLU A 204 -28.83 -17.13 8.29
C GLU A 204 -28.95 -17.75 9.69
N GLU A 205 -30.15 -17.76 10.27
CA GLU A 205 -30.41 -18.33 11.60
C GLU A 205 -29.98 -19.81 11.70
N LEU A 206 -30.26 -20.60 10.65
CA LEU A 206 -29.90 -22.02 10.61
C LEU A 206 -28.39 -22.20 10.41
N LEU A 207 -27.77 -21.35 9.59
CA LEU A 207 -26.33 -21.36 9.40
C LEU A 207 -25.61 -21.00 10.71
N GLU A 208 -26.08 -19.97 11.43
CA GLU A 208 -25.54 -19.56 12.71
C GLU A 208 -25.64 -20.68 13.75
N GLN A 209 -26.79 -21.36 13.84
CA GLN A 209 -26.96 -22.50 14.74
C GLN A 209 -25.97 -23.64 14.44
N GLN A 210 -25.77 -23.97 13.16
CA GLN A 210 -24.79 -24.98 12.74
C GLN A 210 -23.36 -24.55 13.10
N LEU A 211 -22.99 -23.29 12.85
CA LEU A 211 -21.67 -22.76 13.19
C LEU A 211 -21.45 -22.75 14.70
N ARG A 212 -22.43 -22.31 15.50
CA ARG A 212 -22.36 -22.33 16.97
C ARG A 212 -22.16 -23.75 17.49
N ALA A 213 -22.85 -24.74 16.92
CA ALA A 213 -22.67 -26.14 17.30
C ALA A 213 -21.27 -26.68 16.99
N ILE A 214 -20.65 -26.24 15.89
CA ILE A 214 -19.26 -26.60 15.55
C ILE A 214 -18.29 -25.94 16.52
N VAL A 215 -18.44 -24.63 16.75
CA VAL A 215 -17.56 -23.86 17.65
C VAL A 215 -17.66 -24.37 19.09
N ALA A 216 -18.85 -24.77 19.54
CA ALA A 216 -19.06 -25.34 20.86
C ALA A 216 -18.26 -26.64 21.09
N LYS A 217 -18.03 -27.46 20.06
CA LYS A 217 -17.20 -28.67 20.17
C LYS A 217 -15.72 -28.35 20.38
N SER A 218 -15.26 -27.22 19.86
CA SER A 218 -13.90 -26.70 20.05
C SER A 218 -13.78 -25.74 21.23
N SER A 219 -14.86 -25.54 22.01
CA SER A 219 -14.83 -24.62 23.15
C SER A 219 -13.96 -25.19 24.26
N LEU A 220 -13.17 -24.31 24.88
CA LEU A 220 -12.42 -24.65 26.09
C LEU A 220 -13.41 -24.98 27.22
N PRO A 221 -13.13 -25.99 28.06
CA PRO A 221 -13.97 -26.29 29.22
C PRO A 221 -14.02 -25.11 30.19
N ASP A 222 -15.22 -24.80 30.70
CA ASP A 222 -15.41 -23.71 31.66
C ASP A 222 -14.57 -23.88 32.94
N SER A 223 -14.21 -25.12 33.28
CA SER A 223 -13.33 -25.45 34.41
C SER A 223 -11.94 -24.86 34.29
N TRP A 224 -11.46 -24.61 33.06
CA TRP A 224 -10.12 -24.05 32.82
C TRP A 224 -10.12 -22.52 32.76
N THR A 225 -11.29 -21.88 32.77
CA THR A 225 -11.43 -20.42 32.60
C THR A 225 -10.59 -19.64 33.61
N LYS A 226 -10.67 -19.99 34.90
CA LYS A 226 -9.91 -19.30 35.95
C LYS A 226 -8.40 -19.43 35.73
N LEU A 227 -7.94 -20.63 35.41
CA LEU A 227 -6.52 -20.90 35.15
C LEU A 227 -5.99 -20.12 33.94
N TRP A 228 -6.79 -20.04 32.87
CA TRP A 228 -6.42 -19.28 31.67
C TRP A 228 -6.42 -17.78 31.92
N LEU A 229 -7.39 -17.23 32.66
CA LEU A 229 -7.40 -15.81 33.02
C LEU A 229 -6.17 -15.44 33.85
N GLU A 230 -5.86 -16.23 34.88
CA GLU A 230 -4.64 -16.02 35.68
C GLU A 230 -3.36 -16.10 34.85
N ARG A 231 -3.32 -16.99 33.85
CA ARG A 231 -2.18 -17.11 32.95
C ARG A 231 -2.08 -15.93 31.98
N LEU A 232 -3.20 -15.48 31.42
CA LEU A 232 -3.26 -14.29 30.57
C LEU A 232 -2.83 -13.03 31.32
N ASP A 233 -3.21 -12.89 32.58
CA ASP A 233 -2.75 -11.76 33.41
C ASP A 233 -1.24 -11.82 33.64
N LYS A 234 -0.69 -13.01 33.93
CA LYS A 234 0.77 -13.20 34.05
C LYS A 234 1.50 -12.89 32.75
N ASP A 235 1.09 -13.51 31.64
CA ASP A 235 1.66 -13.29 30.32
C ASP A 235 1.59 -11.81 29.94
N GLY A 236 0.47 -11.13 30.23
CA GLY A 236 0.30 -9.70 30.00
C GLY A 236 1.23 -8.82 30.85
N THR A 237 1.49 -9.18 32.11
CA THR A 237 2.47 -8.47 32.94
C THR A 237 3.91 -8.70 32.47
N GLU A 238 4.24 -9.92 32.03
CA GLU A 238 5.54 -10.27 31.48
C GLU A 238 5.80 -9.54 30.15
N GLU A 239 4.82 -9.49 29.25
CA GLU A 239 4.91 -8.74 27.98
C GLU A 239 5.08 -7.23 28.20
N LYS A 240 4.35 -6.64 29.15
CA LYS A 240 4.53 -5.23 29.53
C LYS A 240 5.94 -4.97 30.05
N SER A 241 6.40 -5.78 31.00
CA SER A 241 7.76 -5.68 31.56
C SER A 241 8.84 -5.85 30.48
N ASN A 242 8.68 -6.83 29.58
CA ASN A 242 9.62 -7.04 28.48
C ASN A 242 9.61 -5.86 27.50
N SER A 243 8.44 -5.30 27.19
CA SER A 243 8.32 -4.12 26.34
C SER A 243 8.97 -2.89 26.97
N GLU A 244 8.76 -2.65 28.27
CA GLU A 244 9.39 -1.57 29.03
C GLU A 244 10.92 -1.72 29.08
N ASN A 245 11.41 -2.94 29.29
CA ASN A 245 12.84 -3.26 29.25
C ASN A 245 13.45 -3.04 27.85
N GLN A 246 12.72 -3.35 26.78
CA GLN A 246 13.16 -3.07 25.41
C GLN A 246 13.18 -1.57 25.11
N VAL A 247 12.14 -0.83 25.51
CA VAL A 247 12.08 0.62 25.33
C VAL A 247 13.20 1.32 26.07
N THR A 248 13.44 0.95 27.34
CA THR A 248 14.54 1.52 28.14
C THR A 248 15.90 1.20 27.51
N LYS A 249 16.13 -0.05 27.09
CA LYS A 249 17.36 -0.44 26.38
C LYS A 249 17.56 0.38 25.10
N PHE A 250 16.58 0.42 24.20
CA PHE A 250 16.69 1.19 22.95
C PHE A 250 16.84 2.69 23.21
N SER A 251 16.21 3.24 24.24
CA SER A 251 16.38 4.65 24.61
C SER A 251 17.80 4.96 25.07
N SER A 252 18.43 4.06 25.84
CA SER A 252 19.83 4.20 26.24
C SER A 252 20.79 4.07 25.04
N GLU A 253 20.54 3.14 24.13
CA GLU A 253 21.33 2.99 22.90
C GLU A 253 21.24 4.24 22.01
N VAL A 254 20.05 4.84 21.88
CA VAL A 254 19.86 6.11 21.15
C VAL A 254 20.65 7.24 21.81
N GLN A 255 20.55 7.40 23.13
CA GLN A 255 21.31 8.44 23.86
C GLN A 255 22.82 8.26 23.72
N GLU A 256 23.31 7.02 23.75
CA GLU A 256 24.73 6.72 23.55
C GLU A 256 25.18 7.06 22.12
N ILE A 257 24.39 6.72 21.11
CA ILE A 257 24.65 7.07 19.71
C ILE A 257 24.66 8.59 19.52
N GLU A 258 23.70 9.31 20.11
CA GLU A 258 23.62 10.77 20.05
C GLU A 258 24.86 11.42 20.70
N LYS A 259 25.27 10.94 21.87
CA LYS A 259 26.48 11.41 22.56
C LYS A 259 27.73 11.17 21.72
N ASN A 260 27.88 9.97 21.18
CA ASN A 260 28.98 9.62 20.28
C ASN A 260 29.00 10.55 19.06
N LEU A 261 27.85 10.82 18.45
CA LEU A 261 27.71 11.72 17.30
C LEU A 261 28.14 13.15 17.65
N ILE A 262 27.72 13.67 18.81
CA ILE A 262 28.17 14.98 19.33
C ILE A 262 29.69 15.02 19.52
N ASP A 263 30.28 13.98 20.09
CA ASP A 263 31.72 13.93 20.32
C ASP A 263 32.53 13.82 19.01
N TYR A 264 32.03 13.07 18.02
CA TYR A 264 32.58 13.07 16.67
C TYR A 264 32.52 14.46 16.01
N LEU A 265 31.39 15.17 16.13
CA LEU A 265 31.24 16.53 15.59
C LEU A 265 32.21 17.51 16.27
N LYS A 266 32.37 17.45 17.59
CA LYS A 266 33.37 18.26 18.33
C LYS A 266 34.79 17.97 17.83
N ALA A 267 35.15 16.70 17.68
CA ALA A 267 36.48 16.31 17.21
C ALA A 267 36.76 16.82 15.78
N ILE A 268 35.79 16.75 14.88
CA ILE A 268 35.90 17.30 13.52
C ILE A 268 36.05 18.83 13.56
N LEU A 269 35.27 19.52 14.39
CA LEU A 269 35.33 20.97 14.53
C LEU A 269 36.69 21.45 15.05
N ILE A 270 37.26 20.76 16.05
CA ILE A 270 38.61 21.02 16.56
C ILE A 270 39.66 20.83 15.46
N LYS A 271 39.59 19.74 14.68
CA LYS A 271 40.50 19.48 13.54
C LYS A 271 40.40 20.56 12.46
N LEU A 272 39.20 21.05 12.14
CA LEU A 272 39.00 22.13 11.16
C LEU A 272 39.54 23.47 11.67
N LEU A 273 39.35 23.79 12.95
CA LEU A 273 39.89 24.99 13.58
C LEU A 273 41.42 24.97 13.59
N THR A 274 42.03 23.88 14.07
CA THR A 274 43.50 23.72 14.05
C THR A 274 44.07 23.85 12.64
N ARG A 275 43.43 23.25 11.63
CA ARG A 275 43.85 23.39 10.22
C ARG A 275 43.73 24.82 9.69
N LYS A 276 42.70 25.59 10.10
CA LYS A 276 42.59 27.01 9.75
C LYS A 276 43.67 27.85 10.43
N PHE A 277 43.97 27.60 11.70
CA PHE A 277 45.02 28.32 12.43
C PHE A 277 46.42 28.05 11.85
N THR A 278 46.73 26.80 11.46
CA THR A 278 48.03 26.48 10.83
C THR A 278 48.17 27.11 9.44
N ASN A 279 47.10 27.16 8.64
CA ASN A 279 47.13 27.82 7.33
C ASN A 279 47.24 29.36 7.44
N ARG A 280 46.56 29.98 8.41
CA ARG A 280 46.64 31.45 8.61
C ARG A 280 48.01 31.92 9.09
N LYS A 281 48.73 31.08 9.84
CA LYS A 281 50.13 31.33 10.21
C LYS A 281 51.10 31.16 9.05
N ARG A 282 50.74 30.46 7.97
CA ARG A 282 51.58 30.28 6.76
C ARG A 282 51.42 31.41 5.74
N THR A 283 50.32 32.15 5.75
CA THR A 283 50.06 33.25 4.81
C THR A 283 50.56 34.62 5.30
N ASN A 284 51.03 34.72 6.55
CA ASN A 284 51.57 35.95 7.15
C ASN A 284 53.11 35.94 7.23
N TRP A 285 53.77 35.14 6.40
CA TRP A 285 55.22 35.17 6.17
C TRP A 285 55.48 35.37 4.67
#